data_AF-A0A292Q418-F1
#
_entry.id   AF-A0A292Q418-F1
#
_cell.length_a   1.000
_cell.length_b   1.000
_cell.length_c   1.000
_cell.angle_alpha   90.00
_cell.angle_beta   90.00
_cell.angle_gamma   90.00
#
_symmetry.space_group_name_H-M   'P 1'
#
loop_
_entity.id
_entity.type
_entity.pdbx_description
1 polymer ?
#
loop_
_entity_poly.entity_id
_entity_poly.type
_entity_poly.pdbx_seq_one_letter_code
_entity_poly.pdbx_strand_id
1 'polypeptide(L)' 'RGADVNAKGGLYGNALKTAAAKGTESVVRLLLERGADVNAQGGYYGNALQAAKELRHESIAQLLITHGA' A
#
# COMPACT_ATOMS: atom_id res chain seq x y z
N ARG A 1 19.97 -0.37 3.84
CA ARG A 1 19.12 -1.16 4.79
C ARG A 1 18.97 -0.30 6.04
N GLY A 2 17.75 -0.14 6.58
CA GLY A 2 17.50 0.72 7.75
C GLY A 2 16.37 1.75 7.59
N ALA A 3 15.69 1.80 6.43
CA ALA A 3 14.47 2.59 6.30
C ALA A 3 13.32 1.87 7.02
N ASP A 4 12.52 2.63 7.78
CA ASP A 4 11.26 2.15 8.33
C ASP A 4 10.25 1.97 7.19
N VAL A 5 9.83 0.73 6.95
CA VAL A 5 8.88 0.36 5.89
C VAL A 5 7.49 0.98 6.12
N ASN A 6 7.16 1.29 7.39
CA ASN A 6 5.89 1.85 7.83
C ASN A 6 5.98 3.36 8.11
N ALA A 7 7.09 4.00 7.73
CA ALA A 7 7.28 5.43 7.89
C ALA A 7 6.08 6.19 7.31
N LYS A 8 5.47 7.02 8.17
CA LYS A 8 4.35 7.87 7.79
C LYS A 8 4.87 9.15 7.14
N GLY A 9 4.26 9.56 6.04
CA GLY A 9 4.61 10.80 5.35
C GLY A 9 4.15 10.87 3.91
N GLY A 10 4.26 12.07 3.33
CA GLY A 10 3.83 12.37 1.98
C GLY A 10 2.30 12.39 1.82
N LEU A 11 1.85 12.73 0.60
CA LEU A 11 0.44 12.91 0.27
C LEU A 11 -0.44 11.67 0.56
N TYR A 12 0.10 10.47 0.36
CA TYR A 12 -0.62 9.21 0.55
C TYR A 12 -0.35 8.55 1.91
N GLY A 13 0.40 9.20 2.79
CA GLY A 13 0.58 8.78 4.19
C GLY A 13 1.58 7.64 4.42
N ASN A 14 1.84 6.72 3.48
CA ASN A 14 2.95 5.76 3.55
C ASN A 14 3.33 5.21 2.17
N ALA A 15 4.42 4.43 2.12
CA ALA A 15 4.94 3.85 0.88
C ALA A 15 3.97 2.85 0.24
N LEU A 16 3.32 1.99 1.04
CA LEU A 16 2.42 0.95 0.53
C LEU A 16 1.20 1.56 -0.15
N LYS A 17 0.59 2.59 0.44
CA LYS A 17 -0.55 3.31 -0.13
C LYS A 17 -0.15 4.05 -1.40
N THR A 18 1.04 4.66 -1.43
CA THR A 18 1.56 5.32 -2.64
C THR A 18 1.71 4.32 -3.78
N ALA A 19 2.31 3.16 -3.52
CA ALA A 19 2.49 2.10 -4.51
C ALA A 19 1.14 1.54 -5.01
N ALA A 20 0.20 1.33 -4.09
CA ALA A 20 -1.14 0.88 -4.41
C ALA A 20 -1.91 1.89 -5.28
N ALA A 21 -1.84 3.18 -4.94
CA ALA A 21 -2.48 4.24 -5.72
C ALA A 21 -1.85 4.39 -7.13
N LYS A 22 -0.53 4.21 -7.23
CA LYS A 22 0.20 4.31 -8.51
C LYS A 22 0.11 3.05 -9.38
N GLY A 23 -0.51 1.96 -8.90
CA GLY A 23 -0.62 0.73 -9.66
C GLY A 23 0.71 -0.05 -9.77
N THR A 24 1.67 0.17 -8.87
CA THR A 24 3.02 -0.40 -8.98
C THR A 24 3.14 -1.73 -8.23
N GLU A 25 2.66 -2.83 -8.85
CA GLU A 25 2.55 -4.14 -8.19
C GLU A 25 3.88 -4.67 -7.63
N SER A 26 5.00 -4.50 -8.35
CA SER A 26 6.32 -4.95 -7.89
C SER A 26 6.76 -4.28 -6.59
N VAL A 27 6.45 -2.99 -6.42
CA VAL A 27 6.74 -2.25 -5.18
C VAL A 27 5.79 -2.66 -4.07
N VAL A 28 4.51 -2.92 -4.38
CA VAL A 28 3.55 -3.45 -3.39
C VAL A 28 4.05 -4.78 -2.83
N ARG A 29 4.45 -5.74 -3.70
CA ARG A 29 5.02 -7.04 -3.28
C ARG A 29 6.24 -6.86 -2.39
N LEU A 30 7.20 -6.04 -2.83
CA LEU A 30 8.42 -5.75 -2.08
C LEU A 30 8.13 -5.17 -0.69
N LEU A 31 7.16 -4.27 -0.57
CA LEU A 31 6.80 -3.66 0.72
C LEU A 31 6.13 -4.67 1.65
N LEU A 32 5.23 -5.50 1.13
CA LEU A 32 4.59 -6.57 1.90
C LEU A 32 5.61 -7.61 2.39
N GLU A 33 6.54 -8.03 1.54
CA GLU A 33 7.66 -8.92 1.91
C GLU A 33 8.56 -8.33 3.01
N ARG A 34 8.57 -7.00 3.15
CA ARG A 34 9.35 -6.28 4.17
C ARG A 34 8.54 -5.94 5.42
N GLY A 35 7.32 -6.44 5.54
CA GLY A 35 6.48 -6.25 6.72
C GLY A 35 5.77 -4.90 6.76
N ALA A 36 5.44 -4.34 5.59
CA ALA A 36 4.53 -3.19 5.55
C ALA A 36 3.18 -3.55 6.19
N ASP A 37 2.68 -2.68 7.06
CA ASP A 37 1.35 -2.80 7.65
C ASP A 37 0.29 -2.58 6.56
N VAL A 38 -0.29 -3.70 6.14
CA VAL A 38 -1.31 -3.74 5.09
C VAL A 38 -2.57 -2.94 5.45
N ASN A 39 -2.86 -2.83 6.75
CA ASN A 39 -4.04 -2.17 7.29
C ASN A 39 -3.79 -0.73 7.74
N ALA A 40 -2.59 -0.20 7.51
CA ALA A 40 -2.22 1.14 7.93
C ALA A 40 -3.19 2.22 7.39
N GLN A 41 -3.83 2.91 8.33
CA GLN A 41 -4.82 3.96 8.06
C GLN A 41 -4.21 5.36 7.90
N GLY A 42 -4.89 6.23 7.15
CA GLY A 42 -4.60 7.66 6.99
C GLY A 42 -4.32 8.08 5.54
N GLY A 43 -4.02 9.35 5.31
CA GLY A 43 -3.84 9.89 3.95
C GLY A 43 -5.14 9.93 3.14
N TYR A 44 -5.04 10.28 1.85
CA TYR A 44 -6.20 10.63 1.02
C TYR A 44 -7.25 9.50 0.84
N TYR A 45 -6.81 8.24 0.76
CA TYR A 45 -7.68 7.10 0.46
C TYR A 45 -7.96 6.19 1.67
N GLY A 46 -7.64 6.58 2.90
CA GLY A 46 -7.83 5.70 4.07
C GLY A 46 -6.75 4.61 4.18
N ASN A 47 -6.79 3.53 3.40
CA ASN A 47 -5.78 2.46 3.40
C ASN A 47 -5.31 2.10 1.98
N ALA A 48 -4.36 1.15 1.86
CA ALA A 48 -3.82 0.75 0.56
C ALA A 48 -4.86 0.05 -0.35
N LEU A 49 -5.76 -0.75 0.24
CA LEU A 49 -6.81 -1.46 -0.49
C LEU A 49 -7.83 -0.49 -1.09
N GLN A 50 -8.28 0.49 -0.31
CA GLN A 50 -9.17 1.56 -0.77
C GLN A 50 -8.51 2.35 -1.90
N ALA A 51 -7.23 2.72 -1.79
CA ALA A 51 -6.52 3.40 -2.87
C ALA A 51 -6.48 2.57 -4.17
N ALA A 52 -6.22 1.27 -4.07
CA ALA A 52 -6.20 0.38 -5.23
C ALA A 52 -7.60 0.26 -5.87
N LYS A 53 -8.66 0.14 -5.08
CA LYS A 53 -10.05 0.04 -5.57
C LYS A 53 -10.53 1.34 -6.23
N GLU A 54 -10.31 2.49 -5.60
CA GLU A 54 -10.70 3.80 -6.15
C GLU A 54 -10.05 4.08 -7.51
N LEU A 55 -8.82 3.60 -7.71
CA LEU A 55 -8.06 3.79 -8.94
C LEU A 55 -8.08 2.57 -9.88
N ARG A 56 -8.94 1.57 -9.60
CA ARG A 56 -9.18 0.36 -10.41
C ARG A 56 -7.95 -0.53 -10.65
N HIS A 57 -7.04 -0.61 -9.69
CA HIS A 57 -5.87 -1.50 -9.70
C HIS A 57 -6.22 -2.88 -9.13
N GLU A 58 -7.00 -3.66 -9.87
CA GLU A 58 -7.60 -4.91 -9.35
C GLU A 58 -6.58 -5.98 -8.93
N SER A 59 -5.46 -6.15 -9.66
CA SER A 59 -4.43 -7.12 -9.28
C SER A 59 -3.80 -6.78 -7.92
N ILE A 60 -3.59 -5.49 -7.66
CA ILE A 60 -3.07 -5.00 -6.38
C ILE A 60 -4.13 -5.13 -5.28
N ALA A 61 -5.40 -4.84 -5.57
CA ALA A 61 -6.46 -5.04 -4.60
C ALA A 61 -6.54 -6.51 -4.16
N GLN A 62 -6.45 -7.46 -5.11
CA GLN A 62 -6.44 -8.89 -4.80
C GLN A 62 -5.19 -9.31 -4.03
N LEU A 63 -4.03 -8.73 -4.36
CA LEU A 63 -2.79 -8.96 -3.64
C LEU A 63 -2.91 -8.50 -2.18
N LEU A 64 -3.42 -7.29 -1.95
CA LEU A 64 -3.63 -6.73 -0.61
C LEU A 64 -4.62 -7.59 0.21
N ILE A 65 -5.74 -8.02 -0.39
CA ILE A 65 -6.71 -8.93 0.25
C ILE A 65 -6.04 -10.25 0.66
N THR A 66 -5.19 -10.82 -0.20
CA THR A 66 -4.45 -12.06 0.10
C THR A 66 -3.50 -11.89 1.29
N HIS A 67 -3.04 -10.66 1.54
CA HIS A 67 -2.18 -10.31 2.67
C HIS A 67 -2.95 -9.80 3.90
N GLY A 68 -4.29 -9.85 3.91
CA GLY A 68 -5.11 -9.51 5.08
C GLY A 68 -5.51 -8.03 5.21
N ALA A 69 -5.61 -7.32 4.07
CA ALA A 69 -6.15 -5.96 4.00
C ALA A 69 -7.67 -5.87 4.17
#